data_AF-N4WPC9-F1
#
_entry.id   AF-N4WPC9-F1
#
_cell.length_a   1.000
_cell.length_b   1.000
_cell.length_c   1.000
_cell.angle_alpha   90.00
_cell.angle_beta   90.00
_cell.angle_gamma   90.00
#
_symmetry.space_group_name_H-M   'P 1'
#
loop_
_entity.id
_entity.type
_entity.pdbx_description
1 polymer ?
#
loop_
_entity_poly.entity_id
_entity_poly.type
_entity_poly.pdbx_seq_one_letter_code
_entity_poly.pdbx_strand_id
1 'polypeptide(L)'
;MGTKAILNADVTRGKINKNIYGHFSEHLGRCIYEGYWVGEDSSIPNTNGIRNDVVEALRNINIPVLRWPGGCFADEYHWKDGVGPRENRKRMINTHWGGVVENNHFGTHEFMMLCDMLDTEPYICGNVGSGTVQEMSEWVEYMTFDGESPMSNWRQENGREEPWALKYFGVGNENWGCGGNMRPQYYADLYRRFQTYVREYGDNKIYRIAGGANVADYNWTDVLMREASDMMDG
;
A
#
# COMPACT_ATOMS: atom_id res chain seq x y z
N MET A 1 29.62 22.38 32.58
CA MET A 1 28.88 23.38 31.77
C MET A 1 27.54 22.77 31.42
N GLY A 2 26.43 23.46 31.69
CA GLY A 2 25.10 22.98 31.32
C GLY A 2 24.79 23.31 29.85
N THR A 3 24.01 22.45 29.19
CA THR A 3 23.49 22.72 27.85
C THR A 3 22.47 23.87 27.92
N LYS A 4 22.58 24.83 27.00
CA LYS A 4 21.62 25.93 26.84
C LYS A 4 20.79 25.69 25.57
N ALA A 5 19.46 25.76 25.69
CA ALA A 5 18.52 25.69 24.57
C ALA A 5 17.66 26.97 24.52
N ILE A 6 17.22 27.37 23.31
CA ILE A 6 16.31 28.50 23.07
C ILE A 6 15.13 27.99 22.25
N LEU A 7 13.91 28.23 22.73
CA LEU A 7 12.66 27.89 22.04
C LEU A 7 11.94 29.17 21.61
N ASN A 8 11.84 29.40 20.30
CA ASN A 8 11.15 30.55 19.72
C ASN A 8 9.73 30.14 19.32
N ALA A 9 8.75 30.32 20.22
CA ALA A 9 7.36 29.93 19.99
C ALA A 9 6.61 30.84 18.99
N ASP A 10 7.17 32.01 18.70
CA ASP A 10 6.68 33.02 17.75
C ASP A 10 7.16 32.79 16.30
N VAL A 11 8.08 31.83 16.09
CA VAL A 11 8.66 31.52 14.78
C VAL A 11 8.13 30.18 14.27
N THR A 12 7.10 30.21 13.41
CA THR A 12 6.62 29.01 12.70
C THR A 12 7.54 28.67 11.53
N ARG A 13 7.99 27.40 11.43
CA ARG A 13 8.87 26.90 10.35
C ARG A 13 8.17 26.02 9.31
N GLY A 14 6.98 25.54 9.61
CA GLY A 14 6.21 24.63 8.76
C GLY A 14 5.23 23.79 9.58
N LYS A 15 4.51 22.88 8.90
CA LYS A 15 3.64 21.91 9.54
C LYS A 15 4.35 20.56 9.59
N ILE A 16 4.48 19.97 10.77
CA ILE A 16 4.88 18.56 10.90
C ILE A 16 3.71 17.74 10.37
N ASN A 17 3.85 17.16 9.18
CA ASN A 17 2.80 16.35 8.57
C ASN A 17 2.56 15.11 9.43
N LYS A 18 1.30 14.80 9.75
CA LYS A 18 0.94 13.62 10.55
C LYS A 18 1.50 12.33 9.95
N ASN A 19 1.60 12.24 8.62
CA ASN A 19 2.08 11.05 7.92
C ASN A 19 3.57 10.76 8.12
N ILE A 20 4.34 11.65 8.75
CA ILE A 20 5.68 11.33 9.26
C ILE A 20 5.62 10.17 10.27
N TYR A 21 4.48 10.01 10.95
CA TYR A 21 4.19 8.92 11.88
C TYR A 21 3.46 7.74 11.19
N GLY A 22 3.61 7.59 9.87
CA GLY A 22 3.00 6.50 9.12
C GLY A 22 3.55 5.12 9.50
N HIS A 23 2.77 4.08 9.24
CA HIS A 23 3.13 2.70 9.52
C HIS A 23 3.18 1.86 8.24
N PHE A 24 3.77 0.68 8.35
CA PHE A 24 3.99 -0.24 7.25
C PHE A 24 3.71 -1.69 7.70
N SER A 25 2.85 -2.41 6.96
CA SER A 25 2.51 -3.81 7.18
C SER A 25 2.71 -4.63 5.90
N GLU A 26 3.67 -5.55 5.93
CA GLU A 26 3.94 -6.48 4.83
C GLU A 26 3.31 -7.84 5.13
N HIS A 27 2.91 -8.57 4.09
CA HIS A 27 2.72 -10.02 4.17
C HIS A 27 4.07 -10.71 4.49
N LEU A 28 4.47 -10.66 5.76
CA LEU A 28 5.77 -11.11 6.24
C LEU A 28 5.62 -11.70 7.64
N GLY A 29 6.00 -12.97 7.77
CA GLY A 29 5.96 -13.69 9.05
C GLY A 29 4.57 -13.63 9.68
N ARG A 30 4.46 -12.95 10.82
CA ARG A 30 3.20 -12.78 11.56
C ARG A 30 2.71 -11.33 11.61
N CYS A 31 3.18 -10.48 10.70
CA CYS A 31 2.72 -9.10 10.63
C CYS A 31 1.22 -9.06 10.30
N ILE A 32 0.81 -9.72 9.21
CA ILE A 32 -0.61 -9.82 8.82
C ILE A 32 -1.32 -10.93 9.58
N TYR A 33 -0.91 -12.18 9.39
CA TYR A 33 -1.54 -13.32 10.07
C TYR A 33 -1.13 -13.38 11.54
N GLU A 34 -2.10 -13.53 12.43
CA GLU A 34 -1.99 -13.38 13.89
C GLU A 34 -1.80 -11.92 14.36
N GLY A 35 -1.01 -11.12 13.64
CA GLY A 35 -0.75 -9.71 13.98
C GLY A 35 -1.95 -8.78 13.77
N TYR A 36 -2.67 -8.93 12.65
CA TYR A 36 -3.93 -8.24 12.38
C TYR A 36 -5.05 -9.26 12.18
N TRP A 37 -4.88 -10.13 11.18
CA TRP A 37 -5.87 -11.10 10.74
C TRP A 37 -5.77 -12.39 11.55
N VAL A 38 -6.82 -12.68 12.30
CA VAL A 38 -6.98 -13.93 13.05
C VAL A 38 -8.05 -14.84 12.45
N GLY A 39 -8.89 -14.30 11.55
CA GLY A 39 -10.04 -14.99 10.96
C GLY A 39 -11.29 -14.88 11.83
N GLU A 40 -12.45 -14.86 11.19
CA GLU A 40 -13.75 -14.60 11.84
C GLU A 40 -14.10 -15.63 12.91
N ASP A 41 -13.76 -16.91 12.68
CA ASP A 41 -14.00 -18.02 13.60
C ASP A 41 -12.95 -18.18 14.71
N SER A 42 -12.01 -17.22 14.84
CA SER A 42 -10.96 -17.29 15.86
C SER A 42 -11.51 -17.13 17.27
N SER A 43 -10.89 -17.82 18.23
CA SER A 43 -11.15 -17.59 19.66
C SER A 43 -10.58 -16.27 20.19
N ILE A 44 -9.69 -15.63 19.44
CA ILE A 44 -9.18 -14.29 19.75
C ILE A 44 -10.31 -13.28 19.47
N PRO A 45 -10.68 -12.40 20.44
CA PRO A 45 -11.70 -11.38 20.23
C PRO A 45 -11.40 -10.51 19.00
N ASN A 46 -12.30 -10.53 18.02
CA ASN A 46 -12.10 -9.90 16.73
C ASN A 46 -13.40 -9.25 16.21
N THR A 47 -13.24 -8.36 15.24
CA THR A 47 -14.32 -7.79 14.44
C THR A 47 -14.01 -8.13 12.99
N ASN A 48 -14.89 -8.92 12.36
CA ASN A 48 -14.74 -9.38 10.98
C ASN A 48 -13.35 -10.02 10.71
N GLY A 49 -12.81 -10.78 11.67
CA GLY A 49 -11.53 -11.48 11.55
C GLY A 49 -10.29 -10.65 11.90
N ILE A 50 -10.44 -9.35 12.21
CA ILE A 50 -9.34 -8.49 12.68
C ILE A 50 -9.39 -8.39 14.21
N ARG A 51 -8.28 -8.69 14.89
CA ARG A 51 -8.23 -8.71 16.37
C ARG A 51 -8.42 -7.32 16.99
N ASN A 52 -9.30 -7.24 17.99
CA ASN A 52 -9.79 -5.97 18.54
C ASN A 52 -8.73 -5.23 19.37
N ASP A 53 -7.87 -5.95 20.07
CA ASP A 53 -6.82 -5.40 20.93
C ASP A 53 -5.79 -4.57 20.14
N VAL A 54 -5.39 -5.04 18.97
CA VAL A 54 -4.46 -4.32 18.09
C VAL A 54 -5.13 -3.10 17.47
N VAL A 55 -6.40 -3.22 17.05
CA VAL A 55 -7.17 -2.08 16.51
C VAL A 55 -7.31 -0.97 17.55
N GLU A 56 -7.67 -1.32 18.78
CA GLU A 56 -7.79 -0.36 19.88
C GLU A 56 -6.45 0.33 20.17
N ALA A 57 -5.36 -0.44 20.27
CA ALA A 57 -4.03 0.11 20.52
C ALA A 57 -3.56 1.06 19.41
N LEU A 58 -3.81 0.72 18.13
CA LEU A 58 -3.40 1.54 16.99
C LEU A 58 -4.24 2.81 16.84
N ARG A 59 -5.54 2.75 17.15
CA ARG A 59 -6.38 3.95 17.24
C ARG A 59 -5.90 4.90 18.33
N ASN A 60 -5.48 4.37 19.48
CA ASN A 60 -5.00 5.19 20.60
C ASN A 60 -3.73 5.99 20.27
N ILE A 61 -2.91 5.53 19.32
CA ILE A 61 -1.74 6.27 18.83
C ILE A 61 -2.03 7.13 17.60
N ASN A 62 -3.30 7.19 17.15
CA ASN A 62 -3.75 7.94 15.97
C ASN A 62 -2.91 7.64 14.73
N ILE A 63 -2.77 6.35 14.40
CA ILE A 63 -2.11 5.91 13.17
C ILE A 63 -2.66 6.68 11.95
N PRO A 64 -1.82 7.45 11.22
CA PRO A 64 -2.33 8.40 10.22
C PRO A 64 -2.42 7.82 8.80
N VAL A 65 -1.56 6.85 8.49
CA VAL A 65 -1.49 6.15 7.20
C VAL A 65 -0.87 4.78 7.40
N LEU A 66 -1.34 3.77 6.67
CA LEU A 66 -0.81 2.41 6.68
C LEU A 66 -0.47 1.92 5.27
N ARG A 67 0.77 1.51 5.04
CA ARG A 67 1.26 0.94 3.77
C ARG A 67 1.10 -0.59 3.71
N TRP A 68 0.62 -1.12 2.58
CA TRP A 68 0.41 -2.56 2.29
C TRP A 68 0.39 -2.82 0.76
N PRO A 69 0.61 -4.04 0.21
CA PRO A 69 0.94 -5.34 0.83
C PRO A 69 2.41 -5.52 1.15
N GLY A 70 3.21 -4.53 0.76
CA GLY A 70 4.49 -4.20 1.35
C GLY A 70 5.71 -4.65 0.59
N GLY A 71 6.80 -3.87 0.76
CA GLY A 71 8.16 -4.30 0.50
C GLY A 71 8.34 -5.13 -0.76
N CYS A 72 9.15 -6.17 -0.63
CA CYS A 72 9.42 -7.09 -1.72
C CYS A 72 8.19 -7.91 -2.10
N PHE A 73 7.29 -8.21 -1.16
CA PHE A 73 6.06 -8.94 -1.45
C PHE A 73 5.17 -8.21 -2.47
N ALA A 74 5.12 -6.89 -2.45
CA ALA A 74 4.28 -6.08 -3.34
C ALA A 74 4.64 -6.24 -4.81
N ASP A 75 5.92 -6.45 -5.15
CA ASP A 75 6.38 -6.68 -6.53
C ASP A 75 6.30 -8.16 -6.96
N GLU A 76 5.76 -9.04 -6.12
CA GLU A 76 5.31 -10.41 -6.47
C GLU A 76 3.79 -10.58 -6.33
N TYR A 77 3.11 -9.61 -5.73
CA TYR A 77 1.70 -9.70 -5.42
C TYR A 77 0.83 -9.47 -6.64
N HIS A 78 -0.10 -10.40 -6.88
CA HIS A 78 -1.13 -10.26 -7.90
C HIS A 78 -2.49 -10.08 -7.21
N TRP A 79 -2.97 -8.84 -7.16
CA TRP A 79 -4.09 -8.45 -6.28
C TRP A 79 -5.38 -9.25 -6.46
N LYS A 80 -5.61 -9.76 -7.68
CA LYS A 80 -6.77 -10.60 -8.01
C LYS A 80 -6.78 -11.92 -7.22
N ASP A 81 -5.62 -12.38 -6.75
CA ASP A 81 -5.51 -13.57 -5.91
C ASP A 81 -6.03 -13.32 -4.49
N GLY A 82 -6.13 -12.06 -4.06
CA GLY A 82 -6.63 -11.61 -2.75
C GLY A 82 -8.06 -11.07 -2.74
N VAL A 83 -8.86 -11.31 -3.77
CA VAL A 83 -10.29 -10.95 -3.80
C VAL A 83 -11.12 -12.17 -4.21
N GLY A 84 -12.45 -12.08 -4.10
CA GLY A 84 -13.32 -13.25 -4.29
C GLY A 84 -13.61 -13.99 -2.98
N PRO A 85 -14.45 -15.05 -3.07
CA PRO A 85 -14.76 -15.92 -1.94
C PRO A 85 -13.48 -16.46 -1.30
N ARG A 86 -13.31 -16.22 -0.01
CA ARG A 86 -12.02 -16.33 0.70
C ARG A 86 -11.42 -17.73 0.62
N GLU A 87 -12.26 -18.76 0.74
CA GLU A 87 -11.90 -20.17 0.67
C GLU A 87 -11.41 -20.63 -0.71
N ASN A 88 -11.72 -19.87 -1.76
CA ASN A 88 -11.33 -20.16 -3.14
C ASN A 88 -10.14 -19.31 -3.62
N ARG A 89 -9.62 -18.41 -2.78
CA ARG A 89 -8.47 -17.57 -3.11
C ARG A 89 -7.22 -18.42 -3.35
N LYS A 90 -6.38 -17.97 -4.29
CA LYS A 90 -5.18 -18.73 -4.66
C LYS A 90 -4.18 -18.71 -3.51
N ARG A 91 -3.47 -19.82 -3.36
CA ARG A 91 -2.29 -19.88 -2.50
C ARG A 91 -1.06 -19.44 -3.29
N MET A 92 -0.20 -18.67 -2.66
CA MET A 92 1.07 -18.21 -3.19
C MET A 92 2.21 -18.68 -2.27
N ILE A 93 3.42 -18.80 -2.80
CA ILE A 93 4.61 -19.02 -1.97
C ILE A 93 5.24 -17.66 -1.70
N ASN A 94 5.37 -17.29 -0.44
CA ASN A 94 6.10 -16.10 -0.05
C ASN A 94 7.62 -16.37 -0.16
N THR A 95 8.18 -16.10 -1.33
CA THR A 95 9.54 -16.50 -1.71
C THR A 95 10.60 -15.77 -0.88
N HIS A 96 10.38 -14.49 -0.62
CA HIS A 96 11.28 -13.62 0.13
C HIS A 96 11.31 -13.96 1.63
N TRP A 97 10.18 -14.40 2.19
CA TRP A 97 10.01 -14.54 3.64
C TRP A 97 9.79 -15.99 4.08
N GLY A 98 10.78 -16.84 3.81
CA GLY A 98 10.86 -18.20 4.34
C GLY A 98 10.14 -19.27 3.52
N GLY A 99 9.64 -18.93 2.33
CA GLY A 99 8.99 -19.91 1.43
C GLY A 99 7.67 -20.45 1.99
N VAL A 100 7.04 -19.73 2.92
CA VAL A 100 5.79 -20.15 3.53
C VAL A 100 4.62 -19.93 2.59
N VAL A 101 3.57 -20.74 2.77
CA VAL A 101 2.35 -20.62 1.97
C VAL A 101 1.53 -19.43 2.45
N GLU A 102 1.38 -18.45 1.56
CA GLU A 102 0.45 -17.34 1.65
C GLU A 102 -0.92 -17.82 1.15
N ASN A 103 -1.98 -17.69 1.96
CA ASN A 103 -3.32 -18.15 1.61
C ASN A 103 -4.22 -17.04 1.03
N ASN A 104 -3.76 -15.79 1.02
CA ASN A 104 -4.47 -14.61 0.54
C ASN A 104 -5.83 -14.35 1.24
N HIS A 105 -6.01 -14.89 2.45
CA HIS A 105 -7.24 -14.65 3.22
C HIS A 105 -7.38 -13.19 3.67
N PHE A 106 -6.26 -12.49 3.83
CA PHE A 106 -6.22 -11.04 3.98
C PHE A 106 -5.81 -10.42 2.64
N GLY A 107 -6.74 -9.76 1.95
CA GLY A 107 -6.49 -9.11 0.67
C GLY A 107 -7.06 -7.70 0.63
N THR A 108 -7.47 -7.26 -0.57
CA THR A 108 -7.89 -5.86 -0.77
C THR A 108 -9.04 -5.45 0.16
N HIS A 109 -10.10 -6.27 0.25
CA HIS A 109 -11.27 -5.95 1.08
C HIS A 109 -10.91 -5.91 2.57
N GLU A 110 -10.15 -6.89 3.05
CA GLU A 110 -9.75 -6.95 4.45
C GLU A 110 -8.80 -5.81 4.83
N PHE A 111 -7.90 -5.39 3.93
CA PHE A 111 -7.02 -4.25 4.16
C PHE A 111 -7.76 -2.92 4.20
N MET A 112 -8.69 -2.70 3.28
CA MET A 112 -9.49 -1.48 3.28
C MET A 112 -10.40 -1.41 4.52
N MET A 113 -10.98 -2.55 4.93
CA MET A 113 -11.73 -2.67 6.19
C MET A 113 -10.85 -2.38 7.41
N LEU A 114 -9.61 -2.87 7.45
CA LEU A 114 -8.66 -2.53 8.52
C LEU A 114 -8.46 -1.01 8.60
N CYS A 115 -8.27 -0.35 7.45
CA CYS A 115 -8.09 1.10 7.42
C CYS A 115 -9.32 1.85 7.93
N ASP A 116 -10.53 1.42 7.54
CA ASP A 116 -11.79 1.98 8.04
C ASP A 116 -11.92 1.80 9.56
N MET A 117 -11.59 0.63 10.09
CA MET A 117 -11.64 0.36 11.54
C MET A 117 -10.66 1.21 12.35
N LEU A 118 -9.51 1.54 11.76
CA LEU A 118 -8.46 2.34 12.35
C LEU A 118 -8.65 3.85 12.18
N ASP A 119 -9.58 4.29 11.33
CA ASP A 119 -9.72 5.70 10.89
C ASP A 119 -8.40 6.25 10.33
N THR A 120 -7.76 5.47 9.44
CA THR A 120 -6.45 5.76 8.86
C THR A 120 -6.49 5.73 7.34
N GLU A 121 -5.55 6.44 6.70
CA GLU A 121 -5.44 6.48 5.25
C GLU A 121 -4.81 5.19 4.70
N PRO A 122 -5.40 4.54 3.68
CA PRO A 122 -4.76 3.45 2.99
C PRO A 122 -3.64 3.97 2.07
N TYR A 123 -2.48 3.30 2.12
CA TYR A 123 -1.41 3.43 1.15
C TYR A 123 -1.13 2.08 0.48
N ILE A 124 -1.59 1.95 -0.77
CA ILE A 124 -1.39 0.74 -1.58
C ILE A 124 -0.07 0.81 -2.34
N CYS A 125 0.68 -0.28 -2.36
CA CYS A 125 1.86 -0.45 -3.20
C CYS A 125 1.55 -1.42 -4.34
N GLY A 126 1.53 -0.92 -5.58
CA GLY A 126 1.30 -1.72 -6.78
C GLY A 126 2.56 -2.45 -7.28
N ASN A 127 2.35 -3.55 -7.99
CA ASN A 127 3.40 -4.40 -8.54
C ASN A 127 3.91 -3.87 -9.89
N VAL A 128 5.19 -3.53 -9.98
CA VAL A 128 5.88 -3.17 -11.25
C VAL A 128 6.82 -4.28 -11.70
N GLY A 129 7.52 -4.92 -10.75
CA GLY A 129 8.58 -5.88 -11.02
C GLY A 129 8.12 -7.11 -11.78
N SER A 130 6.99 -7.69 -11.40
CA SER A 130 6.41 -8.89 -12.04
C SER A 130 4.98 -8.70 -12.55
N GLY A 131 4.34 -7.58 -12.18
CA GLY A 131 2.99 -7.23 -12.60
C GLY A 131 2.94 -6.60 -14.00
N THR A 132 1.71 -6.32 -14.44
CA THR A 132 1.47 -5.61 -15.71
C THR A 132 0.83 -4.25 -15.50
N VAL A 133 0.98 -3.36 -16.49
CA VAL A 133 0.33 -2.03 -16.48
C VAL A 133 -1.18 -2.18 -16.33
N GLN A 134 -1.78 -3.14 -17.04
CA GLN A 134 -3.22 -3.41 -16.97
C GLN A 134 -3.64 -3.87 -15.57
N GLU A 135 -2.89 -4.80 -14.97
CA GLU A 135 -3.19 -5.31 -13.64
C GLU A 135 -3.24 -4.19 -12.59
N MET A 136 -2.25 -3.28 -12.60
CA MET A 136 -2.22 -2.15 -11.68
C MET A 136 -3.38 -1.17 -11.95
N SER A 137 -3.64 -0.86 -13.22
CA SER A 137 -4.76 0.00 -13.64
C SER A 137 -6.11 -0.55 -13.17
N GLU A 138 -6.33 -1.85 -13.37
CA GLU A 138 -7.56 -2.54 -12.97
C GLU A 138 -7.71 -2.58 -11.45
N TRP A 139 -6.61 -2.62 -10.69
CA TRP A 139 -6.70 -2.58 -9.23
C TRP A 139 -7.24 -1.23 -8.73
N VAL A 140 -6.75 -0.14 -9.31
CA VAL A 140 -7.22 1.21 -9.00
C VAL A 140 -8.69 1.36 -9.39
N GLU A 141 -9.07 0.88 -10.58
CA GLU A 141 -10.47 0.86 -11.03
C GLU A 141 -11.36 0.07 -10.08
N TYR A 142 -10.95 -1.16 -9.72
CA TYR A 142 -11.68 -2.02 -8.79
C TYR A 142 -11.96 -1.30 -7.46
N MET A 143 -10.95 -0.63 -6.90
CA MET A 143 -11.07 0.04 -5.61
C MET A 143 -11.89 1.35 -5.68
N THR A 144 -11.75 2.13 -6.75
CA THR A 144 -12.14 3.56 -6.72
C THR A 144 -13.22 3.96 -7.73
N PHE A 145 -13.57 3.12 -8.70
CA PHE A 145 -14.57 3.48 -9.71
C PHE A 145 -16.01 3.31 -9.20
N ASP A 146 -16.82 4.35 -9.38
CA ASP A 146 -18.24 4.46 -8.97
C ASP A 146 -19.24 4.09 -10.08
N GLY A 147 -18.79 4.00 -11.32
CA GLY A 147 -19.62 3.60 -12.47
C GLY A 147 -19.74 2.09 -12.65
N GLU A 148 -20.30 1.69 -13.79
CA GLU A 148 -20.44 0.29 -14.19
C GLU A 148 -19.24 -0.14 -15.05
N SER A 149 -18.47 -1.11 -14.57
CA SER A 149 -17.39 -1.77 -15.29
C SER A 149 -17.21 -3.20 -14.78
N PRO A 150 -16.47 -4.07 -15.51
CA PRO A 150 -16.14 -5.39 -14.98
C PRO A 150 -15.47 -5.34 -13.60
N MET A 151 -14.63 -4.33 -13.31
CA MET A 151 -13.92 -4.25 -12.04
C MET A 151 -14.79 -3.68 -10.92
N SER A 152 -15.60 -2.65 -11.16
CA SER A 152 -16.51 -2.12 -10.14
C SER A 152 -17.63 -3.12 -9.83
N ASN A 153 -18.21 -3.77 -10.83
CA ASN A 153 -19.22 -4.81 -10.63
C ASN A 153 -18.63 -5.98 -9.83
N TRP A 154 -17.39 -6.39 -10.11
CA TRP A 154 -16.73 -7.43 -9.33
C TRP A 154 -16.46 -6.99 -7.89
N ARG A 155 -16.14 -5.73 -7.62
CA ARG A 155 -16.07 -5.20 -6.23
C ARG A 155 -17.42 -5.34 -5.51
N GLN A 156 -18.50 -4.96 -6.18
CA GLN A 156 -19.88 -5.04 -5.65
C GLN A 156 -20.28 -6.48 -5.36
N GLU A 157 -20.02 -7.41 -6.29
CA GLU A 157 -20.25 -8.85 -6.10
C GLU A 157 -19.49 -9.41 -4.88
N ASN A 158 -18.33 -8.83 -4.57
CA ASN A 158 -17.52 -9.21 -3.42
C ASN A 158 -17.92 -8.50 -2.12
N GLY A 159 -19.07 -7.84 -2.08
CA GLY A 159 -19.66 -7.29 -0.86
C GLY A 159 -19.33 -5.83 -0.58
N ARG A 160 -18.74 -5.09 -1.53
CA ARG A 160 -18.51 -3.65 -1.41
C ARG A 160 -19.20 -2.87 -2.53
N GLU A 161 -20.35 -2.28 -2.21
CA GLU A 161 -21.17 -1.51 -3.15
C GLU A 161 -20.45 -0.24 -3.63
N GLU A 162 -20.17 0.68 -2.71
CA GLU A 162 -19.52 1.96 -2.98
C GLU A 162 -18.01 1.81 -3.21
N PRO A 163 -17.35 2.67 -4.01
CA PRO A 163 -15.89 2.69 -4.07
C PRO A 163 -15.28 3.06 -2.70
N TRP A 164 -14.00 2.77 -2.54
CA TRP A 164 -13.21 3.32 -1.44
C TRP A 164 -12.51 4.61 -1.88
N ALA A 165 -12.25 5.49 -0.91
CA ALA A 165 -11.28 6.55 -1.09
C ALA A 165 -9.86 5.96 -1.00
N LEU A 166 -9.02 6.30 -1.96
CA LEU A 166 -7.62 5.89 -2.00
C LEU A 166 -6.75 7.05 -2.41
N LYS A 167 -5.98 7.55 -1.44
CA LYS A 167 -5.09 8.69 -1.67
C LYS A 167 -3.70 8.26 -2.09
N TYR A 168 -3.04 7.37 -1.36
CA TYR A 168 -1.62 7.08 -1.59
C TYR A 168 -1.45 5.81 -2.42
N PHE A 169 -0.74 5.92 -3.55
CA PHE A 169 -0.44 4.78 -4.41
C PHE A 169 1.03 4.75 -4.83
N GLY A 170 1.73 3.69 -4.46
CA GLY A 170 3.14 3.45 -4.76
C GLY A 170 3.26 2.65 -6.04
N VAL A 171 4.06 3.13 -6.99
CA VAL A 171 4.23 2.50 -8.31
C VAL A 171 5.53 1.67 -8.29
N GLY A 172 5.45 0.50 -7.67
CA GLY A 172 6.59 -0.39 -7.42
C GLY A 172 7.30 -0.11 -6.09
N ASN A 173 8.03 -1.11 -5.60
CA ASN A 173 8.85 -1.07 -4.39
C ASN A 173 10.26 -1.58 -4.66
N GLU A 174 11.27 -0.89 -4.11
CA GLU A 174 12.68 -1.32 -4.13
C GLU A 174 13.11 -1.92 -5.47
N ASN A 175 12.75 -1.25 -6.58
CA ASN A 175 12.94 -1.81 -7.91
C ASN A 175 14.42 -1.94 -8.28
N TRP A 176 15.32 -1.25 -7.59
CA TRP A 176 16.78 -1.47 -7.65
C TRP A 176 17.22 -2.83 -7.06
N GLY A 177 16.40 -3.46 -6.22
CA GLY A 177 16.68 -4.71 -5.52
C GLY A 177 15.63 -5.77 -5.84
N CYS A 178 14.86 -6.19 -4.84
CA CYS A 178 13.88 -7.28 -5.00
C CYS A 178 12.79 -7.00 -6.04
N GLY A 179 12.44 -5.73 -6.28
CA GLY A 179 11.45 -5.35 -7.29
C GLY A 179 11.94 -5.38 -8.74
N GLY A 180 13.05 -6.07 -9.04
CA GLY A 180 13.50 -6.34 -10.42
C GLY A 180 14.97 -6.02 -10.74
N ASN A 181 15.81 -5.71 -9.76
CA ASN A 181 17.24 -5.37 -9.93
C ASN A 181 17.50 -4.34 -11.06
N MET A 182 16.66 -3.32 -11.11
CA MET A 182 16.60 -2.34 -12.18
C MET A 182 17.68 -1.27 -12.02
N ARG A 183 18.18 -0.75 -13.15
CA ARG A 183 18.88 0.54 -13.18
C ARG A 183 17.87 1.68 -13.01
N PRO A 184 18.23 2.82 -12.41
CA PRO A 184 17.30 3.93 -12.22
C PRO A 184 16.71 4.46 -13.52
N GLN A 185 17.47 4.45 -14.63
CA GLN A 185 16.94 4.89 -15.94
C GLN A 185 15.82 3.97 -16.42
N TYR A 186 15.99 2.66 -16.24
CA TYR A 186 14.98 1.69 -16.66
C TYR A 186 13.74 1.76 -15.77
N TYR A 187 13.93 1.90 -14.45
CA TYR A 187 12.81 2.11 -13.55
C TYR A 187 12.07 3.42 -13.86
N ALA A 188 12.77 4.52 -14.16
CA ALA A 188 12.12 5.78 -14.53
C ALA A 188 11.21 5.62 -15.76
N ASP A 189 11.65 4.90 -16.79
CA ASP A 189 10.83 4.60 -17.97
C ASP A 189 9.59 3.78 -17.60
N LEU A 190 9.75 2.75 -16.74
CA LEU A 190 8.63 1.94 -16.26
C LEU A 190 7.66 2.74 -15.38
N TYR A 191 8.17 3.51 -14.42
CA TYR A 191 7.36 4.37 -13.56
C TYR A 191 6.45 5.26 -14.41
N ARG A 192 7.03 6.00 -15.37
CA ARG A 192 6.29 6.89 -16.28
C ARG A 192 5.20 6.14 -17.05
N ARG A 193 5.51 4.92 -17.50
CA ARG A 193 4.57 4.05 -18.21
C ARG A 193 3.43 3.57 -17.30
N PHE A 194 3.73 3.04 -16.12
CA PHE A 194 2.73 2.47 -15.21
C PHE A 194 1.84 3.57 -14.61
N GLN A 195 2.43 4.65 -14.08
CA GLN A 195 1.71 5.74 -13.41
C GLN A 195 0.65 6.38 -14.33
N THR A 196 0.90 6.40 -15.64
CA THR A 196 -0.02 6.94 -16.66
C THR A 196 -1.42 6.30 -16.59
N TYR A 197 -1.50 5.05 -16.17
CA TYR A 197 -2.75 4.28 -16.09
C TYR A 197 -3.29 4.17 -14.66
N VAL A 198 -2.63 4.79 -13.68
CA VAL A 198 -3.20 5.03 -12.34
C VAL A 198 -4.14 6.23 -12.45
N ARG A 199 -5.39 5.94 -12.85
CA ARG A 199 -6.43 6.94 -13.13
C ARG A 199 -7.11 7.40 -11.84
N GLU A 200 -7.55 8.65 -11.87
CA GLU A 200 -8.44 9.22 -10.86
C GLU A 200 -9.88 9.04 -11.33
N TYR A 201 -10.67 8.29 -10.56
CA TYR A 201 -12.08 8.03 -10.83
C TYR A 201 -12.96 8.85 -9.87
N GLY A 202 -14.06 9.39 -10.38
CA GLY A 202 -14.96 10.27 -9.62
C GLY A 202 -14.20 11.45 -8.98
N ASP A 203 -14.45 11.66 -7.69
CA ASP A 203 -13.77 12.67 -6.87
C ASP A 203 -12.43 12.19 -6.28
N ASN A 204 -12.04 10.93 -6.50
CA ASN A 204 -10.84 10.36 -5.88
C ASN A 204 -9.56 10.97 -6.48
N LYS A 205 -8.67 11.48 -5.62
CA LYS A 205 -7.38 12.07 -6.01
C LYS A 205 -6.22 11.23 -5.51
N ILE A 206 -5.43 10.72 -6.45
CA ILE A 206 -4.34 9.78 -6.15
C ILE A 206 -3.02 10.55 -6.14
N TYR A 207 -2.35 10.48 -4.99
CA TYR A 207 -0.97 10.86 -4.74
C TYR A 207 -0.05 9.70 -5.14
N ARG A 208 0.58 9.82 -6.31
CA ARG A 208 1.45 8.80 -6.91
C ARG A 208 2.86 8.92 -6.34
N ILE A 209 3.38 7.80 -5.83
CA ILE A 209 4.68 7.74 -5.18
C ILE A 209 5.62 6.87 -6.02
N ALA A 210 6.77 7.42 -6.42
CA ALA A 210 7.81 6.69 -7.13
C ALA A 210 8.72 5.91 -6.16
N GLY A 211 9.22 4.76 -6.59
CA GLY A 211 10.19 3.95 -5.88
C GLY A 211 11.53 4.68 -5.78
N GLY A 212 11.84 5.23 -4.61
CA GLY A 212 13.01 6.06 -4.36
C GLY A 212 14.33 5.30 -4.15
N ALA A 213 15.37 6.07 -3.82
CA ALA A 213 16.72 5.58 -3.63
C ALA A 213 16.88 4.67 -2.40
N ASN A 214 17.85 3.75 -2.46
CA ASN A 214 18.33 3.03 -1.28
C ASN A 214 19.44 3.82 -0.57
N VAL A 215 19.30 4.04 0.73
CA VAL A 215 20.30 4.71 1.59
C VAL A 215 20.91 5.97 0.94
N ALA A 216 22.09 5.86 0.35
CA ALA A 216 22.89 6.97 -0.18
C ALA A 216 23.06 6.91 -1.71
N ASP A 217 22.18 6.21 -2.43
CA ASP A 217 22.17 6.22 -3.90
C ASP A 217 21.62 7.54 -4.46
N TYR A 218 22.47 8.56 -4.44
CA TYR A 218 22.16 9.88 -4.99
C TYR A 218 21.91 9.85 -6.50
N ASN A 219 22.49 8.88 -7.22
CA ASN A 219 22.28 8.73 -8.66
C ASN A 219 20.86 8.27 -8.97
N TRP A 220 20.26 7.41 -8.13
CA TRP A 220 18.86 7.04 -8.27
C TRP A 220 17.94 8.26 -8.15
N THR A 221 18.15 9.09 -7.13
CA THR A 221 17.39 10.34 -6.95
C THR A 221 17.59 11.30 -8.12
N ASP A 222 18.83 11.52 -8.57
CA ASP A 222 19.12 12.42 -9.71
C ASP A 222 18.38 11.99 -10.98
N VAL A 223 18.44 10.70 -11.32
CA VAL A 223 17.79 10.17 -12.51
C VAL A 223 16.27 10.25 -12.39
N LEU A 224 15.67 9.79 -11.29
CA LEU A 224 14.21 9.85 -11.15
C LEU A 224 13.67 11.27 -11.21
N MET A 225 14.31 12.20 -10.51
CA MET A 225 13.88 13.59 -10.51
C MET A 225 14.06 14.24 -11.89
N ARG A 226 15.16 13.94 -12.60
CA ARG A 226 15.37 14.47 -13.95
C ARG A 226 14.37 13.93 -14.96
N GLU A 227 14.04 12.63 -14.90
CA GLU A 227 13.27 11.97 -15.96
C GLU A 227 11.76 11.90 -15.68
N ALA A 228 11.30 12.00 -14.43
CA ALA A 228 9.91 11.70 -14.06
C ALA A 228 9.28 12.62 -13.01
N SER A 229 9.94 13.70 -12.56
CA SER A 229 9.44 14.55 -11.46
C SER A 229 8.11 15.23 -11.74
N ASP A 230 7.76 15.48 -12.99
CA ASP A 230 6.48 16.04 -13.43
C ASP A 230 5.32 15.02 -13.43
N MET A 231 5.63 13.76 -13.15
CA MET A 231 4.69 12.62 -13.18
C MET A 231 4.55 11.93 -11.82
N MET A 232 5.11 12.50 -10.76
CA MET A 232 5.01 11.98 -9.39
C MET A 232 4.59 13.08 -8.42
N ASP A 233 3.91 12.66 -7.36
CA ASP A 233 3.57 13.54 -6.25
C ASP A 233 4.62 13.40 -5.12
N GLY A 234 5.29 12.25 -5.00
CA GLY A 234 6.40 12.05 -4.06
C GLY A 234 7.19 10.76 -4.26
#